data_AF-A0A520VYW2-F1
#
_entry.id   AF-A0A520VYW2-F1
#
_cell.length_a   1.000
_cell.length_b   1.000
_cell.length_c   1.000
_cell.angle_alpha   90.00
_cell.angle_beta   90.00
_cell.angle_gamma   90.00
#
_symmetry.space_group_name_H-M   'P 1'
#
loop_
_entity.id
_entity.type
_entity.pdbx_description
1 polymer ?
#
loop_
_entity_poly.entity_id
_entity_poly.type
_entity_poly.pdbx_seq_one_letter_code
_entity_poly.pdbx_strand_id
1 'polypeptide(L)'
;MLRIILTFSASVIFSQNIENISYDFINHQGHILNKGSLVWNEDWNSNGLFFDGTFANYPSMYGPVIEDRFLKPIEDISNLDSSKTLSYFDYVQGDYYLDNLDLGIKYSNPGRVINLHAFKRRYAGAYNHYNYGIGTISPIHYTFLGDYNIRKNNEKLFISLGNFSSDYGLLDSSNNSFLDSRITSSSLKYENQYDSLLLKLDYNIFFQRLNGLHSSSIFEGVIYFTRTKIDGSMMILSSNKYNYGLSYNLNKRSLSHDDVKNINWNVFNFFIQNKKSKYSIGLNNSKDGNDLIFSARSNFRLRLIISKINFERSYKPYHIAYADSLNFEQNDCIWIENSLQMRRFNISIDFAFQNFERKFNHMGLPTKGNNFWISLYLSPVFQNDLDFSIRYNRSISNKYISDGIGDRIKIQLGSKFNLFSNAMTLKYHFSIDGYMNRKNGYALTPIERYPVHQPELASLENLWVPSFTAICFVKNVEISYAMHHLTNIIDDYLNRSYDSNQIVFNKYYPSVTRLASLAIKWNFYN
;
A
#
# COMPACT_ATOMS: atom_id res chain seq x y z
N MET A 1 -2.22 -39.13 -29.64
CA MET A 1 -1.21 -38.07 -29.39
C MET A 1 -1.84 -36.95 -28.58
N LEU A 2 -2.12 -37.24 -27.32
CA LEU A 2 -2.78 -36.38 -26.35
C LEU A 2 -1.83 -36.34 -25.15
N ARG A 3 -1.34 -35.15 -24.78
CA ARG A 3 -0.38 -34.80 -23.70
C ARG A 3 0.86 -34.07 -24.24
N ILE A 4 0.68 -32.78 -24.53
CA ILE A 4 1.71 -31.80 -24.15
C ILE A 4 1.04 -30.94 -23.10
N ILE A 5 1.50 -31.15 -21.87
CA ILE A 5 1.17 -30.40 -20.67
C ILE A 5 1.75 -29.00 -20.87
N LEU A 6 0.90 -28.03 -21.22
CA LEU A 6 1.20 -26.61 -21.09
C LEU A 6 0.74 -26.21 -19.69
N THR A 7 1.66 -26.29 -18.73
CA THR A 7 1.59 -25.59 -17.45
C THR A 7 1.68 -24.09 -17.72
N PHE A 8 0.55 -23.48 -18.12
CA PHE A 8 0.37 -22.04 -17.98
C PHE A 8 -0.02 -21.80 -16.51
N SER A 9 0.89 -21.22 -15.75
CA SER A 9 0.59 -20.56 -14.48
C SER A 9 -0.34 -19.37 -14.77
N ALA A 10 -1.64 -19.63 -14.84
CA ALA A 10 -2.65 -18.59 -14.88
C ALA A 10 -2.69 -17.93 -13.49
N SER A 11 -1.85 -16.92 -13.28
CA SER A 11 -2.03 -15.97 -12.19
C SER A 11 -3.45 -15.40 -12.30
N VAL A 12 -4.26 -15.54 -11.25
CA VAL A 12 -5.59 -14.90 -11.21
C VAL A 12 -5.38 -13.40 -11.07
N ILE A 13 -5.49 -12.69 -12.18
CA ILE A 13 -5.36 -11.23 -12.23
C ILE A 13 -6.76 -10.67 -11.97
N PHE A 14 -7.03 -10.26 -10.73
CA PHE A 14 -8.16 -9.37 -10.46
C PHE A 14 -7.80 -7.95 -10.89
N SER A 15 -8.78 -7.05 -10.98
CA SER A 15 -8.41 -5.64 -11.13
C SER A 15 -7.64 -5.21 -9.88
N GLN A 16 -6.76 -4.21 -10.04
CA GLN A 16 -5.96 -3.75 -8.91
C GLN A 16 -6.85 -2.90 -8.00
N ASN A 17 -7.20 -3.45 -6.85
CA ASN A 17 -8.04 -2.79 -5.85
C ASN A 17 -7.30 -1.75 -5.01
N ILE A 18 -5.97 -1.71 -5.09
CA ILE A 18 -5.11 -0.79 -4.34
C ILE A 18 -4.33 0.06 -5.33
N GLU A 19 -4.59 1.35 -5.38
CA GLU A 19 -3.83 2.29 -6.20
C GLU A 19 -2.90 3.11 -5.33
N ASN A 20 -1.66 3.26 -5.79
CA ASN A 20 -0.68 4.15 -5.18
C ASN A 20 -0.63 5.44 -6.02
N ILE A 21 -0.97 6.57 -5.42
CA ILE A 21 -0.85 7.90 -6.03
C ILE A 21 0.28 8.64 -5.32
N SER A 22 1.41 8.77 -5.99
CA SER A 22 2.55 9.52 -5.45
C SER A 22 2.50 11.00 -5.81
N TYR A 23 2.97 11.82 -4.90
CA TYR A 23 3.17 13.26 -5.08
C TYR A 23 4.56 13.58 -5.67
N ASP A 24 5.39 12.55 -5.88
CA ASP A 24 6.69 12.62 -6.56
C ASP A 24 6.93 11.33 -7.36
N PHE A 25 7.93 11.27 -8.24
CA PHE A 25 8.21 10.04 -9.01
C PHE A 25 9.08 9.02 -8.26
N ILE A 26 9.42 9.29 -6.99
CA ILE A 26 10.25 8.39 -6.18
C ILE A 26 9.46 7.70 -5.06
N ASN A 27 8.13 7.88 -5.05
CA ASN A 27 7.21 7.36 -4.06
C ASN A 27 7.57 7.76 -2.61
N HIS A 28 8.05 8.99 -2.37
CA HIS A 28 8.36 9.45 -1.02
C HIS A 28 7.12 9.97 -0.29
N GLN A 29 6.31 10.79 -0.96
CA GLN A 29 5.01 11.21 -0.45
C GLN A 29 3.89 10.78 -1.39
N GLY A 30 2.69 10.61 -0.85
CA GLY A 30 1.56 10.16 -1.62
C GLY A 30 0.43 9.66 -0.74
N HIS A 31 -0.52 9.00 -1.38
CA HIS A 31 -1.62 8.34 -0.71
C HIS A 31 -1.99 7.04 -1.41
N ILE A 32 -2.73 6.21 -0.69
CA ILE A 32 -3.28 4.96 -1.21
C ILE A 32 -4.79 5.10 -1.37
N LEU A 33 -5.30 4.55 -2.47
CA LEU A 33 -6.72 4.32 -2.66
C LEU A 33 -7.00 2.83 -2.55
N ASN A 34 -7.95 2.43 -1.72
CA ASN A 34 -8.46 1.07 -1.65
C ASN A 34 -9.90 1.05 -2.18
N LYS A 35 -10.08 0.46 -3.37
CA LYS A 35 -11.36 0.38 -4.08
C LYS A 35 -12.00 1.77 -4.23
N GLY A 36 -11.18 2.71 -4.69
CA GLY A 36 -11.56 4.11 -4.90
C GLY A 36 -11.73 4.96 -3.65
N SER A 37 -11.51 4.41 -2.44
CA SER A 37 -11.56 5.16 -1.19
C SER A 37 -10.17 5.56 -0.70
N LEU A 38 -10.01 6.80 -0.25
CA LEU A 38 -8.76 7.31 0.31
C LEU A 38 -8.47 6.62 1.65
N VAL A 39 -7.31 5.97 1.75
CA VAL A 39 -6.88 5.28 2.99
C VAL A 39 -6.23 6.29 3.94
N TRP A 40 -6.80 6.44 5.12
CA TRP A 40 -6.28 7.32 6.19
C TRP A 40 -6.74 6.83 7.57
N ASN A 41 -5.94 6.99 8.63
CA ASN A 41 -6.26 6.51 9.99
C ASN A 41 -6.63 5.01 10.08
N GLU A 42 -6.09 4.19 9.18
CA GLU A 42 -6.37 2.74 9.12
C GLU A 42 -5.14 1.91 9.43
N ASP A 43 -5.28 0.92 10.28
CA ASP A 43 -4.25 -0.09 10.50
C ASP A 43 -3.94 -0.83 9.19
N TRP A 44 -2.66 -1.05 8.91
CA TRP A 44 -2.24 -1.90 7.80
C TRP A 44 -1.03 -2.75 8.18
N ASN A 45 -0.68 -3.70 7.33
CA ASN A 45 0.47 -4.56 7.54
C ASN A 45 1.31 -4.70 6.27
N SER A 46 2.58 -4.99 6.46
CA SER A 46 3.50 -5.32 5.38
C SER A 46 4.64 -6.19 5.89
N ASN A 47 4.94 -7.26 5.16
CA ASN A 47 5.96 -8.25 5.55
C ASN A 47 5.80 -8.75 7.01
N GLY A 48 4.55 -8.92 7.46
CA GLY A 48 4.22 -9.33 8.82
C GLY A 48 4.32 -8.25 9.89
N LEU A 49 4.92 -7.09 9.60
CA LEU A 49 4.92 -5.90 10.46
C LEU A 49 3.56 -5.22 10.48
N PHE A 50 3.25 -4.61 11.61
CA PHE A 50 2.03 -3.83 11.83
C PHE A 50 2.33 -2.33 11.83
N PHE A 51 1.49 -1.56 11.15
CA PHE A 51 1.55 -0.10 11.11
C PHE A 51 0.21 0.49 11.52
N ASP A 52 0.26 1.48 12.41
CA ASP A 52 -0.91 2.30 12.69
C ASP A 52 -0.98 3.44 11.66
N GLY A 53 -2.01 3.43 10.81
CA GLY A 53 -2.13 4.42 9.74
C GLY A 53 -2.66 5.79 10.18
N THR A 54 -2.63 6.14 11.48
CA THR A 54 -2.94 7.50 11.95
C THR A 54 -2.03 8.52 11.28
N PHE A 55 -0.70 8.34 11.38
CA PHE A 55 0.30 9.23 10.78
C PHE A 55 1.18 8.52 9.73
N ALA A 56 1.03 7.20 9.59
CA ALA A 56 1.87 6.36 8.74
C ALA A 56 1.04 5.63 7.68
N ASN A 57 0.27 6.34 6.85
CA ASN A 57 -0.68 5.76 5.87
C ASN A 57 -0.14 5.61 4.43
N TYR A 58 1.15 5.88 4.18
CA TYR A 58 1.77 5.76 2.85
C TYR A 58 2.92 4.76 2.84
N PRO A 59 2.68 3.48 2.48
CA PRO A 59 3.66 2.39 2.56
C PRO A 59 4.94 2.64 1.77
N SER A 60 4.83 3.24 0.58
CA SER A 60 5.96 3.40 -0.35
C SER A 60 7.04 4.37 0.13
N MET A 61 6.72 5.21 1.10
CA MET A 61 7.70 6.02 1.84
C MET A 61 8.77 5.13 2.48
N TYR A 62 8.35 3.97 3.02
CA TYR A 62 9.15 3.05 3.82
C TYR A 62 9.97 2.07 2.98
N GLY A 63 10.06 2.30 1.66
CA GLY A 63 10.89 1.53 0.75
C GLY A 63 10.19 0.37 0.05
N PRO A 64 10.88 -0.23 -0.93
CA PRO A 64 10.30 -1.16 -1.90
C PRO A 64 9.80 -2.46 -1.27
N VAL A 65 10.48 -2.98 -0.23
CA VAL A 65 10.04 -4.20 0.48
C VAL A 65 8.71 -3.98 1.21
N ILE A 66 8.51 -2.80 1.83
CA ILE A 66 7.26 -2.46 2.50
C ILE A 66 6.14 -2.22 1.48
N GLU A 67 6.43 -1.54 0.39
CA GLU A 67 5.47 -1.32 -0.71
C GLU A 67 5.01 -2.64 -1.35
N ASP A 68 5.95 -3.51 -1.75
CA ASP A 68 5.61 -4.76 -2.40
C ASP A 68 4.77 -5.67 -1.49
N ARG A 69 5.03 -5.68 -0.19
CA ARG A 69 4.31 -6.56 0.76
C ARG A 69 3.09 -5.92 1.41
N PHE A 70 2.68 -4.72 0.99
CA PHE A 70 1.50 -4.03 1.53
C PHE A 70 0.23 -4.89 1.42
N LEU A 71 -0.39 -5.18 2.57
CA LEU A 71 -1.58 -6.01 2.71
C LEU A 71 -1.46 -7.42 2.11
N LYS A 72 -0.23 -7.88 1.82
CA LYS A 72 0.04 -9.26 1.36
C LYS A 72 0.22 -10.19 2.56
N PRO A 73 -0.26 -11.44 2.50
CA PRO A 73 0.01 -12.43 3.53
C PRO A 73 1.49 -12.76 3.60
N ILE A 74 1.93 -13.22 4.78
CA ILE A 74 3.29 -13.74 4.99
C ILE A 74 3.51 -14.95 4.08
N GLU A 75 4.70 -15.04 3.51
CA GLU A 75 5.11 -16.13 2.61
C GLU A 75 5.03 -17.48 3.33
N ASP A 76 4.35 -18.47 2.72
CA ASP A 76 4.30 -19.82 3.27
C ASP A 76 5.60 -20.56 2.96
N ILE A 77 6.28 -20.96 4.02
CA ILE A 77 7.58 -21.66 3.98
C ILE A 77 7.42 -23.19 3.97
N SER A 78 6.20 -23.71 3.80
CA SER A 78 5.90 -25.15 3.76
C SER A 78 6.65 -25.93 2.69
N ASN A 79 6.91 -25.31 1.54
CA ASN A 79 7.50 -25.96 0.37
C ASN A 79 9.02 -25.78 0.28
N LEU A 80 9.67 -25.24 1.31
CA LEU A 80 11.13 -25.11 1.35
C LEU A 80 11.76 -26.46 1.72
N ASP A 81 12.39 -27.10 0.74
CA ASP A 81 13.04 -28.41 0.85
C ASP A 81 14.58 -28.32 0.84
N SER A 82 15.13 -27.16 0.49
CA SER A 82 16.55 -26.93 0.25
C SER A 82 17.06 -25.69 0.98
N SER A 83 18.36 -25.73 1.32
CA SER A 83 19.08 -24.59 1.86
C SER A 83 19.53 -23.68 0.73
N LYS A 84 19.25 -22.38 0.84
CA LYS A 84 19.64 -21.37 -0.14
C LYS A 84 19.89 -20.04 0.55
N THR A 85 20.95 -19.36 0.14
CA THR A 85 21.16 -17.95 0.50
C THR A 85 20.98 -17.09 -0.74
N LEU A 86 20.05 -16.13 -0.64
CA LEU A 86 19.90 -15.06 -1.61
C LEU A 86 20.39 -13.78 -0.96
N SER A 87 21.33 -13.09 -1.59
CA SER A 87 21.62 -11.69 -1.25
C SER A 87 21.52 -10.83 -2.49
N TYR A 88 21.23 -9.56 -2.30
CA TYR A 88 21.14 -8.62 -3.42
C TYR A 88 21.57 -7.22 -3.00
N PHE A 89 21.98 -6.47 -4.02
CA PHE A 89 22.24 -5.04 -3.97
C PHE A 89 21.47 -4.41 -5.13
N ASP A 90 20.72 -3.34 -4.88
CA ASP A 90 19.97 -2.57 -5.87
C ASP A 90 20.21 -1.08 -5.62
N TYR A 91 20.82 -0.42 -6.60
CA TYR A 91 21.20 1.00 -6.51
C TYR A 91 20.61 1.78 -7.65
N VAL A 92 19.97 2.90 -7.33
CA VAL A 92 19.33 3.80 -8.29
C VAL A 92 19.94 5.18 -8.16
N GLN A 93 20.33 5.78 -9.28
CA GLN A 93 20.76 7.16 -9.37
C GLN A 93 19.97 7.90 -10.45
N GLY A 94 19.68 9.18 -10.25
CA GLY A 94 18.93 9.95 -11.24
C GLY A 94 18.88 11.45 -11.01
N ASP A 95 17.93 12.09 -11.68
CA ASP A 95 17.68 13.53 -11.59
C ASP A 95 17.42 13.98 -10.13
N TYR A 96 17.69 15.26 -9.86
CA TYR A 96 17.44 15.92 -8.57
C TYR A 96 18.05 15.22 -7.35
N TYR A 97 19.29 14.75 -7.50
CA TYR A 97 20.04 14.04 -6.46
C TYR A 97 19.38 12.74 -5.98
N LEU A 98 18.56 12.11 -6.85
CA LEU A 98 18.04 10.79 -6.58
C LEU A 98 19.21 9.81 -6.39
N ASP A 99 19.25 9.21 -5.20
CA ASP A 99 20.19 8.17 -4.81
C ASP A 99 19.45 7.24 -3.84
N ASN A 100 19.11 6.04 -4.32
CA ASN A 100 18.50 4.99 -3.52
C ASN A 100 19.42 3.79 -3.44
N LEU A 101 19.45 3.17 -2.26
CA LEU A 101 20.19 1.95 -2.00
C LEU A 101 19.28 0.97 -1.26
N ASP A 102 19.05 -0.20 -1.86
CA ASP A 102 18.32 -1.32 -1.28
C ASP A 102 19.27 -2.54 -1.21
N LEU A 103 19.40 -3.10 -0.01
CA LEU A 103 20.22 -4.25 0.30
C LEU A 103 19.38 -5.29 1.03
N GLY A 104 19.55 -6.56 0.68
CA GLY A 104 18.89 -7.62 1.40
C GLY A 104 19.64 -8.93 1.38
N ILE A 105 19.39 -9.73 2.42
CA ILE A 105 19.82 -11.12 2.52
C ILE A 105 18.68 -11.97 3.07
N LYS A 106 18.40 -13.07 2.38
CA LYS A 106 17.40 -14.09 2.73
C LYS A 106 18.11 -15.42 2.85
N TYR A 107 18.20 -15.92 4.06
CA TYR A 107 18.68 -17.26 4.36
C TYR A 107 17.48 -18.19 4.52
N SER A 108 17.36 -19.17 3.64
CA SER A 108 16.27 -20.14 3.63
C SER A 108 16.82 -21.53 3.89
N ASN A 109 16.23 -22.24 4.84
CA ASN A 109 16.46 -23.65 5.15
C ASN A 109 15.10 -24.37 5.23
N PRO A 110 15.08 -25.70 5.21
CA PRO A 110 13.85 -26.46 5.43
C PRO A 110 13.12 -26.02 6.71
N GLY A 111 11.91 -25.50 6.56
CA GLY A 111 11.08 -25.01 7.66
C GLY A 111 11.58 -23.75 8.39
N ARG A 112 12.60 -23.04 7.88
CA ARG A 112 13.15 -21.84 8.53
C ARG A 112 13.63 -20.79 7.54
N VAL A 113 13.26 -19.54 7.75
CA VAL A 113 13.73 -18.38 6.97
C VAL A 113 14.15 -17.26 7.90
N ILE A 114 15.29 -16.63 7.57
CA ILE A 114 15.75 -15.37 8.17
C ILE A 114 15.90 -14.37 7.02
N ASN A 115 15.32 -13.19 7.17
CA ASN A 115 15.48 -12.09 6.23
C ASN A 115 16.01 -10.86 6.97
N LEU A 116 16.99 -10.19 6.35
CA LEU A 116 17.45 -8.87 6.75
C LEU A 116 17.42 -7.97 5.52
N HIS A 117 17.00 -6.73 5.73
CA HIS A 117 16.90 -5.74 4.68
C HIS A 117 17.23 -4.35 5.20
N ALA A 118 17.92 -3.57 4.37
CA ALA A 118 18.23 -2.18 4.62
C ALA A 118 17.93 -1.35 3.36
N PHE A 119 17.24 -0.24 3.54
CA PHE A 119 16.92 0.69 2.46
C PHE A 119 17.27 2.12 2.87
N LYS A 120 17.81 2.88 1.93
CA LYS A 120 18.13 4.29 2.05
C LYS A 120 17.62 5.02 0.80
N ARG A 121 17.07 6.22 1.01
CA ARG A 121 16.60 7.11 -0.05
C ARG A 121 17.14 8.52 0.19
N ARG A 122 17.65 9.12 -0.87
CA ARG A 122 18.08 10.52 -0.93
C ARG A 122 17.51 11.14 -2.19
N TYR A 123 16.93 12.33 -2.04
CA TYR A 123 16.34 13.08 -3.14
C TYR A 123 16.07 14.51 -2.68
N ALA A 124 16.42 15.50 -3.51
CA ALA A 124 16.17 16.90 -3.18
C ALA A 124 14.78 17.37 -3.61
N GLY A 125 14.19 16.72 -4.62
CA GLY A 125 13.02 17.25 -5.32
C GLY A 125 13.42 18.26 -6.40
N ALA A 126 12.55 18.41 -7.40
CA ALA A 126 12.77 19.32 -8.52
C ALA A 126 12.98 20.79 -8.11
N TYR A 127 12.35 21.17 -7.00
CA TYR A 127 12.42 22.49 -6.39
C TYR A 127 13.26 22.52 -5.12
N ASN A 128 14.07 21.49 -4.86
CA ASN A 128 14.86 21.33 -3.63
C ASN A 128 14.00 21.34 -2.34
N HIS A 129 12.71 21.00 -2.43
CA HIS A 129 11.74 21.12 -1.32
C HIS A 129 11.94 20.08 -0.23
N TYR A 130 12.62 18.96 -0.50
CA TYR A 130 12.93 17.95 0.52
C TYR A 130 14.19 18.26 1.33
N ASN A 131 14.88 19.34 1.00
CA ASN A 131 16.05 19.80 1.74
C ASN A 131 15.65 20.96 2.65
N TYR A 132 15.99 20.88 3.94
CA TYR A 132 15.82 21.99 4.89
C TYR A 132 17.15 22.26 5.58
N GLY A 133 17.55 23.54 5.63
CA GLY A 133 18.85 23.97 6.16
C GLY A 133 19.93 24.22 5.11
N ILE A 134 21.09 24.69 5.57
CA ILE A 134 22.26 25.03 4.74
C ILE A 134 23.24 23.85 4.79
N GLY A 135 23.45 23.15 3.68
CA GLY A 135 24.42 22.06 3.62
C GLY A 135 24.22 21.05 2.49
N THR A 136 24.98 19.96 2.56
CA THR A 136 24.85 18.83 1.64
C THR A 136 23.54 18.11 1.87
N ILE A 137 22.82 17.78 0.80
CA ILE A 137 21.55 17.03 0.85
C ILE A 137 21.76 15.72 1.63
N SER A 138 21.05 15.54 2.74
CA SER A 138 21.05 14.32 3.52
C SER A 138 20.07 13.29 2.94
N PRO A 139 20.19 12.00 3.29
CA PRO A 139 19.17 11.02 2.95
C PRO A 139 17.87 11.32 3.71
N ILE A 140 16.76 11.30 2.98
CA ILE A 140 15.43 11.68 3.47
C ILE A 140 14.70 10.52 4.15
N HIS A 141 15.17 9.29 3.93
CA HIS A 141 14.60 8.10 4.54
C HIS A 141 15.59 6.94 4.71
N TYR A 142 15.44 6.20 5.81
CA TYR A 142 16.12 4.95 6.10
C TYR A 142 15.13 3.91 6.63
N THR A 143 15.32 2.66 6.23
CA THR A 143 14.55 1.51 6.70
C THR A 143 15.50 0.37 7.03
N PHE A 144 15.31 -0.27 8.18
CA PHE A 144 15.99 -1.49 8.58
C PHE A 144 14.95 -2.51 9.01
N LEU A 145 14.94 -3.69 8.38
CA LEU A 145 13.99 -4.76 8.63
C LEU A 145 14.72 -6.05 8.98
N GLY A 146 14.16 -6.80 9.92
CA GLY A 146 14.54 -8.17 10.17
C GLY A 146 13.31 -9.03 10.45
N ASP A 147 13.23 -10.19 9.83
CA ASP A 147 12.20 -11.18 10.15
C ASP A 147 12.74 -12.60 10.25
N TYR A 148 12.07 -13.38 11.07
CA TYR A 148 12.37 -14.77 11.35
C TYR A 148 11.09 -15.59 11.29
N ASN A 149 11.07 -16.58 10.40
CA ASN A 149 9.94 -17.48 10.21
C ASN A 149 10.39 -18.91 10.45
N ILE A 150 9.78 -19.61 11.39
CA ILE A 150 10.02 -21.02 11.66
C ILE A 150 8.71 -21.80 11.63
N ARG A 151 8.76 -22.97 11.01
CA ARG A 151 7.68 -23.94 10.99
C ARG A 151 8.23 -25.30 11.36
N LYS A 152 7.68 -25.88 12.41
CA LYS A 152 8.04 -27.23 12.88
C LYS A 152 6.75 -27.98 13.20
N ASN A 153 6.51 -29.09 12.51
CA ASN A 153 5.31 -29.90 12.67
C ASN A 153 4.03 -29.04 12.50
N ASN A 154 3.24 -28.92 13.57
CA ASN A 154 1.99 -28.18 13.64
C ASN A 154 2.15 -26.76 14.19
N GLU A 155 3.37 -26.32 14.46
CA GLU A 155 3.69 -25.02 15.03
C GLU A 155 4.32 -24.11 13.98
N LYS A 156 3.91 -22.84 13.99
CA LYS A 156 4.55 -21.76 13.25
C LYS A 156 4.79 -20.58 14.17
N LEU A 157 5.97 -20.01 14.08
CA LEU A 157 6.35 -18.78 14.76
C LEU A 157 6.95 -17.83 13.72
N PHE A 158 6.42 -16.62 13.68
CA PHE A 158 6.93 -15.53 12.86
C PHE A 158 7.21 -14.33 13.76
N ILE A 159 8.40 -13.77 13.67
CA ILE A 159 8.81 -12.55 14.40
C ILE A 159 9.33 -11.57 13.35
N SER A 160 8.89 -10.32 13.42
CA SER A 160 9.40 -9.24 12.58
C SER A 160 9.66 -7.98 13.39
N LEU A 161 10.73 -7.27 13.04
CA LEU A 161 11.12 -5.98 13.60
C LEU A 161 11.47 -5.04 12.44
N GLY A 162 11.01 -3.80 12.54
CA GLY A 162 11.32 -2.75 11.57
C GLY A 162 11.60 -1.43 12.26
N ASN A 163 12.63 -0.72 11.79
CA ASN A 163 12.91 0.67 12.13
C ASN A 163 12.85 1.55 10.88
N PHE A 164 12.15 2.66 10.96
CA PHE A 164 11.93 3.59 9.85
C PHE A 164 12.22 5.00 10.30
N SER A 165 13.13 5.68 9.63
CA SER A 165 13.58 7.02 9.98
C SER A 165 13.46 7.93 8.77
N SER A 166 12.62 8.95 8.86
CA SER A 166 12.42 9.95 7.80
C SER A 166 12.77 11.32 8.32
N ASP A 167 13.47 12.10 7.52
CA ASP A 167 13.98 13.42 7.92
C ASP A 167 14.17 14.31 6.68
N TYR A 168 13.24 15.23 6.44
CA TYR A 168 13.20 15.99 5.19
C TYR A 168 12.44 17.31 5.30
N GLY A 169 12.71 18.20 4.36
CA GLY A 169 12.07 19.50 4.24
C GLY A 169 10.68 19.41 3.60
N LEU A 170 9.85 20.41 3.87
CA LEU A 170 8.52 20.52 3.29
C LEU A 170 8.36 21.90 2.63
N LEU A 171 7.55 21.95 1.57
CA LEU A 171 7.20 23.22 0.96
C LEU A 171 6.21 23.96 1.86
N ASP A 172 6.58 25.14 2.34
CA ASP A 172 5.70 26.00 3.12
C ASP A 172 6.05 27.48 2.90
N SER A 173 5.10 28.35 3.22
CA SER A 173 5.26 29.80 3.29
C SER A 173 6.42 30.26 4.18
N SER A 174 6.81 29.45 5.16
CA SER A 174 7.78 29.79 6.20
C SER A 174 9.25 29.44 5.87
N ASN A 175 9.54 28.81 4.71
CA ASN A 175 10.87 28.33 4.28
C ASN A 175 11.66 27.43 5.25
N ASN A 176 11.14 27.17 6.46
CA ASN A 176 11.79 26.39 7.53
C ASN A 176 11.00 25.13 7.86
N SER A 177 10.08 24.71 7.00
CA SER A 177 9.20 23.57 7.24
C SER A 177 9.90 22.23 7.06
N PHE A 178 9.64 21.29 7.96
CA PHE A 178 10.29 19.97 7.99
C PHE A 178 9.41 18.90 8.63
N LEU A 179 9.81 17.64 8.42
CA LEU A 179 9.28 16.47 9.10
C LEU A 179 10.41 15.52 9.51
N ASP A 180 10.42 15.16 10.80
CA ASP A 180 11.23 14.11 11.39
C ASP A 180 10.31 13.04 12.01
N SER A 181 10.31 11.85 11.42
CA SER A 181 9.53 10.70 11.89
C SER A 181 10.43 9.51 12.14
N ARG A 182 10.33 8.94 13.35
CA ARG A 182 11.08 7.75 13.78
C ARG A 182 10.07 6.71 14.25
N ILE A 183 9.95 5.62 13.49
CA ILE A 183 9.01 4.53 13.75
C ILE A 183 9.80 3.27 14.11
N THR A 184 9.32 2.55 15.14
CA THR A 184 9.72 1.18 15.42
C THR A 184 8.47 0.31 15.49
N SER A 185 8.43 -0.75 14.71
CA SER A 185 7.34 -1.72 14.69
C SER A 185 7.87 -3.12 14.97
N SER A 186 7.19 -3.86 15.83
CA SER A 186 7.48 -5.26 16.09
C SER A 186 6.20 -6.09 16.12
N SER A 187 6.31 -7.31 15.60
CA SER A 187 5.19 -8.24 15.50
C SER A 187 5.65 -9.65 15.83
N LEU A 188 4.84 -10.39 16.57
CA LEU A 188 5.00 -11.80 16.86
C LEU A 188 3.71 -12.52 16.47
N LYS A 189 3.82 -13.54 15.62
CA LYS A 189 2.70 -14.38 15.22
C LYS A 189 3.00 -15.82 15.54
N TYR A 190 2.08 -16.45 16.27
CA TYR A 190 2.18 -17.83 16.66
C TYR A 190 0.93 -18.57 16.20
N GLU A 191 1.12 -19.72 15.56
CA GLU A 191 0.04 -20.62 15.14
C GLU A 191 0.39 -22.02 15.62
N ASN A 192 -0.55 -22.69 16.28
CA ASN A 192 -0.40 -24.08 16.70
C ASN A 192 -1.68 -24.86 16.39
N GLN A 193 -1.51 -26.06 15.82
CA GLN A 193 -2.60 -27.01 15.63
C GLN A 193 -2.44 -28.22 16.55
N TYR A 194 -3.36 -28.37 17.49
CA TYR A 194 -3.47 -29.52 18.38
C TYR A 194 -4.72 -30.32 18.03
N ASP A 195 -4.54 -31.51 17.45
CA ASP A 195 -5.62 -32.32 16.87
C ASP A 195 -6.52 -31.53 15.89
N SER A 196 -7.78 -31.32 16.27
CA SER A 196 -8.77 -30.53 15.54
C SER A 196 -8.81 -29.07 15.97
N LEU A 197 -8.01 -28.64 16.94
CA LEU A 197 -7.98 -27.26 17.43
C LEU A 197 -6.85 -26.47 16.77
N LEU A 198 -7.17 -25.36 16.13
CA LEU A 198 -6.20 -24.38 15.64
C LEU A 198 -6.23 -23.12 16.51
N LEU A 199 -5.08 -22.78 17.07
CA LEU A 199 -4.86 -21.57 17.85
C LEU A 199 -3.98 -20.61 17.06
N LYS A 200 -4.34 -19.32 17.06
CA LYS A 200 -3.51 -18.24 16.50
C LYS A 200 -3.43 -17.08 17.47
N LEU A 201 -2.22 -16.54 17.61
CA LEU A 201 -1.92 -15.34 18.37
C LEU A 201 -1.11 -14.40 17.47
N ASP A 202 -1.49 -13.12 17.40
CA ASP A 202 -0.75 -12.05 16.73
C ASP A 202 -0.59 -10.91 17.74
N TYR A 203 0.65 -10.58 18.08
CA TYR A 203 1.00 -9.56 19.06
C TYR A 203 1.83 -8.49 18.38
N ASN A 204 1.33 -7.25 18.40
CA ASN A 204 1.91 -6.15 17.65
C ASN A 204 2.15 -4.94 18.57
N ILE A 205 3.31 -4.33 18.38
CA ILE A 205 3.69 -3.07 19.01
C ILE A 205 4.18 -2.12 17.91
N PHE A 206 3.68 -0.89 17.95
CA PHE A 206 4.11 0.19 17.06
C PHE A 206 4.36 1.44 17.88
N PHE A 207 5.52 2.05 17.65
CA PHE A 207 5.95 3.29 18.27
C PHE A 207 6.35 4.27 17.18
N GLN A 208 5.91 5.52 17.30
CA GLN A 208 6.29 6.60 16.42
C GLN A 208 6.59 7.85 17.24
N ARG A 209 7.79 8.41 17.06
CA ARG A 209 8.09 9.80 17.41
C ARG A 209 7.94 10.61 16.12
N LEU A 210 7.10 11.63 16.14
CA LEU A 210 6.92 12.55 15.01
C LEU A 210 7.20 13.97 15.51
N ASN A 211 8.01 14.71 14.78
CA ASN A 211 8.28 16.12 15.01
C ASN A 211 8.17 16.82 13.66
N GLY A 212 7.39 17.88 13.59
CA GLY A 212 7.20 18.59 12.33
C GLY A 212 6.85 20.04 12.57
N LEU A 213 7.20 20.85 11.58
CA LEU A 213 6.85 22.26 11.51
C LEU A 213 6.30 22.53 10.12
N HIS A 214 5.04 22.95 10.01
CA HIS A 214 4.39 23.33 8.76
C HIS A 214 3.15 24.16 9.08
N SER A 215 2.82 25.17 8.27
CA SER A 215 1.65 26.04 8.47
C SER A 215 0.29 25.33 8.58
N SER A 216 0.19 24.11 8.04
CA SER A 216 -1.01 23.26 8.14
C SER A 216 -0.97 22.21 9.27
N SER A 217 0.08 22.20 10.09
CA SER A 217 0.23 21.27 11.21
C SER A 217 -0.79 21.58 12.30
N ILE A 218 -1.28 20.56 12.99
CA ILE A 218 -2.10 20.75 14.20
C ILE A 218 -1.25 20.72 15.47
N PHE A 219 -0.09 20.07 15.40
CA PHE A 219 0.86 19.99 16.51
C PHE A 219 2.05 20.91 16.28
N GLU A 220 2.54 21.50 17.38
CA GLU A 220 3.79 22.25 17.39
C GLU A 220 4.83 21.48 18.22
N GLY A 221 5.83 20.90 17.55
CA GLY A 221 6.89 20.15 18.21
C GLY A 221 6.67 18.63 18.21
N VAL A 222 7.17 17.96 19.24
CA VAL A 222 7.30 16.50 19.24
C VAL A 222 6.03 15.83 19.76
N ILE A 223 5.52 14.84 19.01
CA ILE A 223 4.50 13.90 19.45
C ILE A 223 5.08 12.48 19.57
N TYR A 224 4.61 11.75 20.58
CA TYR A 224 4.87 10.32 20.74
C TYR A 224 3.57 9.56 20.62
N PHE A 225 3.54 8.63 19.67
CA PHE A 225 2.39 7.80 19.40
C PHE A 225 2.74 6.34 19.63
N THR A 226 1.91 5.63 20.39
CA THR A 226 2.11 4.22 20.70
C THR A 226 0.84 3.42 20.41
N ARG A 227 1.01 2.21 19.89
CA ARG A 227 -0.08 1.31 19.53
C ARG A 227 0.29 -0.11 19.93
N THR A 228 -0.60 -0.75 20.68
CA THR A 228 -0.53 -2.17 21.01
C THR A 228 -1.78 -2.85 20.49
N LYS A 229 -1.60 -3.97 19.78
CA LYS A 229 -2.68 -4.77 19.24
C LYS A 229 -2.42 -6.25 19.48
N ILE A 230 -3.38 -6.93 20.08
CA ILE A 230 -3.30 -8.37 20.36
C ILE A 230 -4.51 -9.05 19.73
N ASP A 231 -4.28 -9.91 18.75
CA ASP A 231 -5.31 -10.72 18.11
C ASP A 231 -5.14 -12.18 18.54
N GLY A 232 -6.16 -12.75 19.17
CA GLY A 232 -6.26 -14.17 19.48
C GLY A 232 -7.40 -14.80 18.70
N SER A 233 -7.20 -15.99 18.14
CA SER A 233 -8.30 -16.78 17.57
C SER A 233 -8.16 -18.26 17.85
N MET A 234 -9.31 -18.90 18.01
CA MET A 234 -9.43 -20.34 18.22
C MET A 234 -10.45 -20.88 17.21
N MET A 235 -10.09 -21.98 16.54
CA MET A 235 -10.94 -22.61 15.54
C MET A 235 -10.94 -24.13 15.70
N ILE A 236 -12.14 -24.72 15.68
CA ILE A 236 -12.34 -26.16 15.60
C ILE A 236 -12.42 -26.55 14.12
N LEU A 237 -11.47 -27.36 13.70
CA LEU A 237 -11.36 -28.00 12.39
C LEU A 237 -12.31 -29.21 12.37
N SER A 238 -13.41 -29.10 11.64
CA SER A 238 -14.37 -30.19 11.51
C SER A 238 -14.18 -30.94 10.18
N SER A 239 -14.48 -32.24 10.19
CA SER A 239 -14.64 -33.03 8.97
C SER A 239 -15.87 -32.60 8.14
N ASN A 240 -16.87 -31.95 8.76
CA ASN A 240 -18.17 -31.62 8.14
C ASN A 240 -18.16 -30.36 7.24
N LYS A 241 -17.07 -30.15 6.48
CA LYS A 241 -16.84 -29.03 5.54
C LYS A 241 -16.79 -27.62 6.13
N TYR A 242 -17.28 -27.38 7.35
CA TYR A 242 -17.30 -26.09 8.03
C TYR A 242 -16.49 -26.13 9.33
N ASN A 243 -15.65 -25.12 9.51
CA ASN A 243 -14.91 -24.87 10.73
C ASN A 243 -15.59 -23.73 11.49
N TYR A 244 -15.59 -23.83 12.81
CA TYR A 244 -16.20 -22.86 13.71
C TYR A 244 -15.11 -22.25 14.57
N GLY A 245 -15.18 -20.96 14.85
CA GLY A 245 -14.19 -20.32 15.69
C GLY A 245 -14.68 -19.03 16.31
N LEU A 246 -13.82 -18.52 17.18
CA LEU A 246 -13.96 -17.23 17.85
C LEU A 246 -12.65 -16.46 17.69
N SER A 247 -12.76 -15.14 17.63
CA SER A 247 -11.59 -14.26 17.70
C SER A 247 -11.83 -13.09 18.63
N TYR A 248 -10.75 -12.64 19.24
CA TYR A 248 -10.71 -11.53 20.16
C TYR A 248 -9.53 -10.64 19.82
N ASN A 249 -9.77 -9.34 19.75
CA ASN A 249 -8.79 -8.35 19.39
C ASN A 249 -8.79 -7.26 20.48
N LEU A 250 -7.65 -7.08 21.15
CA LEU A 250 -7.39 -6.01 22.09
C LEU A 250 -6.65 -4.87 21.41
N ASN A 251 -7.15 -3.65 21.57
CA ASN A 251 -6.53 -2.46 21.04
C ASN A 251 -6.24 -1.45 22.14
N LYS A 252 -5.02 -0.93 22.14
CA LYS A 252 -4.62 0.24 22.94
C LYS A 252 -3.83 1.21 22.06
N ARG A 253 -4.18 2.49 22.13
CA ARG A 253 -3.54 3.60 21.42
C ARG A 253 -3.24 4.72 22.43
N SER A 254 -2.07 5.32 22.34
CA SER A 254 -1.67 6.46 23.18
C SER A 254 -1.02 7.54 22.32
N LEU A 255 -1.33 8.80 22.61
CA LEU A 255 -0.71 9.98 22.01
C LEU A 255 -0.26 10.92 23.13
N SER A 256 1.01 11.34 23.09
CA SER A 256 1.61 12.28 24.03
C SER A 256 2.20 13.46 23.25
N HIS A 257 1.83 14.67 23.63
CA HIS A 257 2.36 15.93 23.10
C HIS A 257 2.59 16.91 24.26
N ASP A 258 1.49 17.30 24.91
CA ASP A 258 1.47 18.01 26.20
C ASP A 258 0.79 17.14 27.26
N ASP A 259 -0.42 16.68 26.96
CA ASP A 259 -1.15 15.67 27.73
C ASP A 259 -1.06 14.29 27.07
N VAL A 260 -1.32 13.24 27.87
CA VAL A 260 -1.36 11.85 27.40
C VAL A 260 -2.80 11.42 27.16
N LYS A 261 -3.18 11.25 25.88
CA LYS A 261 -4.47 10.65 25.48
C LYS A 261 -4.32 9.14 25.39
N ASN A 262 -5.16 8.39 26.10
CA ASN A 262 -5.15 6.93 26.10
C ASN A 262 -6.51 6.37 25.71
N ILE A 263 -6.53 5.58 24.64
CA ILE A 263 -7.75 5.01 24.06
C ILE A 263 -7.60 3.48 24.00
N ASN A 264 -8.62 2.76 24.44
CA ASN A 264 -8.67 1.30 24.35
C ASN A 264 -10.04 0.80 23.92
N TRP A 265 -10.04 -0.27 23.13
CA TRP A 265 -11.25 -0.94 22.68
C TRP A 265 -10.95 -2.39 22.36
N ASN A 266 -12.00 -3.19 22.27
CA ASN A 266 -11.85 -4.61 22.04
C ASN A 266 -12.95 -5.16 21.16
N VAL A 267 -12.54 -5.94 20.17
CA VAL A 267 -13.43 -6.54 19.19
C VAL A 267 -13.51 -8.03 19.47
N PHE A 268 -14.72 -8.55 19.58
CA PHE A 268 -15.00 -9.97 19.74
C PHE A 268 -15.88 -10.44 18.61
N ASN A 269 -15.59 -11.58 17.98
CA ASN A 269 -16.48 -12.16 16.99
C ASN A 269 -16.50 -13.69 17.05
N PHE A 270 -17.62 -14.25 16.62
CA PHE A 270 -17.75 -15.65 16.22
C PHE A 270 -17.70 -15.73 14.71
N PHE A 271 -17.11 -16.80 14.18
CA PHE A 271 -17.10 -17.04 12.75
C PHE A 271 -17.32 -18.51 12.41
N ILE A 272 -17.93 -18.71 11.24
CA ILE A 272 -18.01 -19.99 10.57
C ILE A 272 -17.34 -19.85 9.21
N GLN A 273 -16.47 -20.80 8.85
CA GLN A 273 -15.78 -20.76 7.57
C GLN A 273 -15.66 -22.14 6.94
N ASN A 274 -15.72 -22.20 5.62
CA ASN A 274 -15.33 -23.36 4.84
C ASN A 274 -14.23 -22.95 3.85
N LYS A 275 -13.88 -23.82 2.90
CA LYS A 275 -12.86 -23.53 1.88
C LYS A 275 -13.20 -22.36 0.94
N LYS A 276 -14.47 -21.97 0.83
CA LYS A 276 -14.97 -20.95 -0.12
C LYS A 276 -15.52 -19.70 0.56
N SER A 277 -16.04 -19.80 1.77
CA SER A 277 -16.81 -18.74 2.41
C SER A 277 -16.44 -18.62 3.89
N LYS A 278 -16.51 -17.39 4.40
CA LYS A 278 -16.34 -17.06 5.83
C LYS A 278 -17.42 -16.06 6.22
N TYR A 279 -18.11 -16.33 7.31
CA TYR A 279 -19.11 -15.46 7.89
C TYR A 279 -18.73 -15.17 9.34
N SER A 280 -18.87 -13.93 9.78
CA SER A 280 -18.60 -13.53 11.15
C SER A 280 -19.64 -12.55 11.67
N ILE A 281 -19.94 -12.64 12.96
CA ILE A 281 -20.76 -11.67 13.69
C ILE A 281 -20.10 -11.43 15.05
N GLY A 282 -20.16 -10.20 15.54
CA GLY A 282 -19.45 -9.82 16.75
C GLY A 282 -19.80 -8.44 17.26
N LEU A 283 -19.06 -8.00 18.26
CA LEU A 283 -19.21 -6.70 18.89
C LEU A 283 -17.86 -5.99 18.93
N ASN A 284 -17.87 -4.70 18.62
CA ASN A 284 -16.81 -3.76 18.99
C ASN A 284 -17.21 -3.09 20.31
N ASN A 285 -16.49 -3.41 21.38
CA ASN A 285 -16.77 -2.91 22.72
C ASN A 285 -15.79 -1.80 23.06
N SER A 286 -16.34 -0.73 23.64
CA SER A 286 -15.60 0.43 24.11
C SER A 286 -16.19 0.93 25.42
N LYS A 287 -15.57 1.94 26.04
CA LYS A 287 -16.14 2.57 27.25
C LYS A 287 -17.53 3.18 26.99
N ASP A 288 -17.77 3.65 25.77
CA ASP A 288 -18.97 4.43 25.41
C ASP A 288 -20.12 3.56 24.87
N GLY A 289 -19.90 2.25 24.73
CA GLY A 289 -20.92 1.29 24.29
C GLY A 289 -20.36 0.14 23.45
N ASN A 290 -21.30 -0.67 22.94
CA ASN A 290 -21.02 -1.83 22.11
C ASN A 290 -21.69 -1.67 20.74
N ASP A 291 -20.91 -1.83 19.68
CA ASP A 291 -21.37 -1.70 18.30
C ASP A 291 -21.33 -3.05 17.58
N LEU A 292 -22.40 -3.37 16.82
CA LEU A 292 -22.51 -4.66 16.10
C LEU A 292 -21.64 -4.68 14.84
N ILE A 293 -20.72 -5.63 14.77
CA ILE A 293 -19.93 -5.91 13.56
C ILE A 293 -20.37 -7.21 12.89
N PHE A 294 -20.23 -7.26 11.57
CA PHE A 294 -20.42 -8.49 10.82
C PHE A 294 -19.59 -8.46 9.54
N SER A 295 -19.22 -9.64 9.05
CA SER A 295 -18.62 -9.79 7.73
C SER A 295 -19.08 -11.09 7.07
N ALA A 296 -19.23 -11.06 5.75
CA ALA A 296 -19.51 -12.21 4.94
C ALA A 296 -18.63 -12.14 3.70
N ARG A 297 -17.77 -13.13 3.50
CA ARG A 297 -16.90 -13.27 2.32
C ARG A 297 -17.17 -14.60 1.65
N SER A 298 -17.26 -14.61 0.33
CA SER A 298 -17.43 -15.84 -0.45
C SER A 298 -16.67 -15.79 -1.76
N ASN A 299 -16.02 -16.90 -2.10
CA ASN A 299 -15.27 -17.10 -3.33
C ASN A 299 -15.96 -18.18 -4.18
N PHE A 300 -16.29 -17.82 -5.41
CA PHE A 300 -16.95 -18.68 -6.37
C PHE A 300 -16.05 -18.87 -7.60
N ARG A 301 -16.03 -20.09 -8.13
CA ARG A 301 -15.35 -20.40 -9.38
C ARG A 301 -16.29 -21.21 -10.25
N LEU A 302 -16.67 -20.65 -11.39
CA LEU A 302 -17.51 -21.30 -12.41
C LEU A 302 -16.73 -21.34 -13.72
N ARG A 303 -16.08 -22.48 -13.98
CA ARG A 303 -15.21 -22.70 -15.15
C ARG A 303 -14.10 -21.65 -15.27
N LEU A 304 -14.29 -20.64 -16.14
CA LEU A 304 -13.35 -19.56 -16.44
C LEU A 304 -13.60 -18.31 -15.60
N ILE A 305 -14.75 -18.22 -14.93
CA ILE A 305 -15.14 -17.08 -14.10
C ILE A 305 -14.75 -17.36 -12.66
N ILE A 306 -14.06 -16.40 -12.05
CA ILE A 306 -13.74 -16.39 -10.62
C ILE A 306 -14.31 -15.10 -10.05
N SER A 307 -15.18 -15.25 -9.05
CA SER A 307 -15.82 -14.13 -8.37
C SER A 307 -15.53 -14.19 -6.88
N LYS A 308 -15.22 -13.05 -6.28
CA LYS A 308 -15.16 -12.88 -4.82
C LYS A 308 -16.17 -11.82 -4.42
N ILE A 309 -16.95 -12.10 -3.39
CA ILE A 309 -17.97 -11.20 -2.86
C ILE A 309 -17.67 -10.98 -1.38
N ASN A 310 -17.78 -9.74 -0.93
CA ASN A 310 -17.63 -9.38 0.46
C ASN A 310 -18.67 -8.35 0.86
N PHE A 311 -19.15 -8.51 2.08
CA PHE A 311 -20.01 -7.58 2.79
C PHE A 311 -19.43 -7.41 4.20
N GLU A 312 -19.27 -6.19 4.67
CA GLU A 312 -18.63 -5.92 5.95
C GLU A 312 -19.18 -4.65 6.58
N ARG A 313 -19.48 -4.74 7.88
CA ARG A 313 -19.67 -3.59 8.78
C ARG A 313 -18.56 -3.60 9.82
N SER A 314 -17.83 -2.50 9.89
CA SER A 314 -16.72 -2.31 10.81
C SER A 314 -16.81 -0.94 11.50
N TYR A 315 -16.13 -0.82 12.64
CA TYR A 315 -16.02 0.42 13.39
C TYR A 315 -14.56 0.77 13.56
N LYS A 316 -14.21 2.00 13.21
CA LYS A 316 -12.84 2.52 13.23
C LYS A 316 -12.78 3.70 14.19
N PRO A 317 -11.82 3.74 15.13
CA PRO A 317 -11.71 4.87 16.05
C PRO A 317 -11.46 6.16 15.26
N TYR A 318 -11.99 7.27 15.75
CA TYR A 318 -11.64 8.58 15.23
C TYR A 318 -10.14 8.83 15.36
N HIS A 319 -9.66 9.76 14.55
CA HIS A 319 -8.26 10.16 14.58
C HIS A 319 -7.92 10.79 15.93
N ILE A 320 -6.97 10.20 16.65
CA ILE A 320 -6.72 10.48 18.08
C ILE A 320 -6.29 11.93 18.35
N ALA A 321 -5.77 12.63 17.35
CA ALA A 321 -5.42 14.04 17.48
C ALA A 321 -6.64 14.92 17.82
N TYR A 322 -7.84 14.54 17.38
CA TYR A 322 -9.02 15.43 17.37
C TYR A 322 -10.16 14.99 18.28
N ALA A 323 -10.05 13.82 18.89
CA ALA A 323 -11.07 13.30 19.78
C ALA A 323 -10.46 13.05 21.16
N ASP A 324 -10.94 13.77 22.16
CA ASP A 324 -10.55 13.58 23.56
C ASP A 324 -11.21 12.34 24.17
N SER A 325 -12.29 11.86 23.57
CA SER A 325 -13.00 10.63 23.90
C SER A 325 -13.03 9.64 22.74
N LEU A 326 -13.23 8.36 23.06
CA LEU A 326 -13.25 7.28 22.07
C LEU A 326 -14.54 7.27 21.27
N ASN A 327 -14.50 7.85 20.07
CA ASN A 327 -15.60 7.77 19.13
C ASN A 327 -15.24 6.88 17.94
N PHE A 328 -16.25 6.26 17.33
CA PHE A 328 -16.09 5.40 16.16
C PHE A 328 -16.79 5.95 14.93
N GLU A 329 -16.14 5.76 13.79
CA GLU A 329 -16.72 5.85 12.45
C GLU A 329 -17.24 4.46 12.08
N GLN A 330 -18.52 4.39 11.73
CA GLN A 330 -19.11 3.18 11.17
C GLN A 330 -18.80 3.13 9.68
N ASN A 331 -18.24 2.01 9.21
CA ASN A 331 -17.93 1.77 7.82
C ASN A 331 -18.66 0.52 7.32
N ASP A 332 -19.51 0.70 6.32
CA ASP A 332 -20.22 -0.37 5.61
C ASP A 332 -19.63 -0.51 4.21
N CYS A 333 -19.14 -1.69 3.87
CA CYS A 333 -18.49 -1.95 2.59
C CYS A 333 -19.05 -3.21 1.93
N ILE A 334 -19.44 -3.08 0.66
CA ILE A 334 -19.76 -4.18 -0.24
C ILE A 334 -18.77 -4.15 -1.38
N TRP A 335 -18.14 -5.26 -1.71
CA TRP A 335 -17.34 -5.34 -2.93
C TRP A 335 -17.48 -6.69 -3.62
N ILE A 336 -17.35 -6.65 -4.93
CA ILE A 336 -17.38 -7.81 -5.81
C ILE A 336 -16.17 -7.69 -6.73
N GLU A 337 -15.29 -8.69 -6.70
CA GLU A 337 -14.19 -8.82 -7.64
C GLU A 337 -14.52 -9.94 -8.61
N ASN A 338 -14.49 -9.68 -9.92
CA ASN A 338 -14.72 -10.70 -10.94
C ASN A 338 -13.54 -10.76 -11.91
N SER A 339 -13.14 -11.97 -12.26
CA SER A 339 -12.18 -12.21 -13.35
C SER A 339 -12.69 -13.30 -14.26
N LEU A 340 -12.51 -13.09 -15.56
CA LEU A 340 -12.73 -14.06 -16.62
C LEU A 340 -11.37 -14.34 -17.28
N GLN A 341 -10.91 -15.58 -17.12
CA GLN A 341 -9.65 -16.03 -17.71
C GLN A 341 -9.92 -16.88 -18.95
N MET A 342 -9.60 -16.35 -20.12
CA MET A 342 -9.64 -17.08 -21.39
C MET A 342 -8.22 -17.32 -21.90
N ARG A 343 -8.04 -18.29 -22.80
CA ARG A 343 -6.72 -18.67 -23.34
C ARG A 343 -5.92 -17.49 -23.92
N ARG A 344 -6.60 -16.48 -24.47
CA ARG A 344 -5.98 -15.32 -25.13
C ARG A 344 -6.37 -13.98 -24.52
N PHE A 345 -7.16 -13.97 -23.45
CA PHE A 345 -7.72 -12.74 -22.93
C PHE A 345 -8.05 -12.87 -21.45
N ASN A 346 -7.63 -11.89 -20.66
CA ASN A 346 -8.02 -11.74 -19.27
C ASN A 346 -8.86 -10.47 -19.12
N ILE A 347 -10.06 -10.61 -18.55
CA ILE A 347 -10.94 -9.51 -18.19
C ILE A 347 -11.14 -9.54 -16.69
N SER A 348 -11.10 -8.39 -16.05
CA SER A 348 -11.54 -8.25 -14.67
C SER A 348 -12.48 -7.07 -14.53
N ILE A 349 -13.58 -7.26 -13.81
CA ILE A 349 -14.59 -6.23 -13.55
C ILE A 349 -14.93 -6.28 -12.07
N ASP A 350 -14.53 -5.22 -11.38
CA ASP A 350 -14.66 -5.13 -9.93
C ASP A 350 -15.54 -3.93 -9.56
N PHE A 351 -16.30 -4.10 -8.48
CA PHE A 351 -17.24 -3.12 -7.95
C PHE A 351 -17.02 -2.97 -6.45
N ALA A 352 -17.13 -1.75 -5.94
CA ALA A 352 -17.22 -1.51 -4.52
C ALA A 352 -18.22 -0.39 -4.22
N PHE A 353 -18.96 -0.57 -3.13
CA PHE A 353 -19.83 0.43 -2.57
C PHE A 353 -19.47 0.59 -1.09
N GLN A 354 -19.19 1.82 -0.70
CA GLN A 354 -18.70 2.15 0.63
C GLN A 354 -19.56 3.27 1.21
N ASN A 355 -20.05 3.08 2.42
CA ASN A 355 -20.72 4.10 3.21
C ASN A 355 -19.96 4.29 4.51
N PHE A 356 -19.86 5.54 4.97
CA PHE A 356 -19.39 5.83 6.31
C PHE A 356 -20.35 6.76 7.04
N GLU A 357 -20.35 6.66 8.37
CA GLU A 357 -21.13 7.53 9.25
C GLU A 357 -20.35 7.88 10.53
N ARG A 358 -20.45 9.15 10.93
CA ARG A 358 -19.75 9.77 12.07
C ARG A 358 -20.71 10.70 12.80
N LYS A 359 -20.62 10.69 14.13
CA LYS A 359 -21.42 11.54 15.02
C LYS A 359 -21.01 13.02 15.02
N PHE A 360 -19.78 13.35 14.66
CA PHE A 360 -19.23 14.71 14.80
C PHE A 360 -18.61 15.21 13.49
N ASN A 361 -18.85 16.49 13.18
CA ASN A 361 -18.19 17.20 12.08
C ASN A 361 -16.94 17.90 12.63
N HIS A 362 -15.76 17.49 12.19
CA HIS A 362 -14.51 18.13 12.57
C HIS A 362 -13.73 18.58 11.33
N MET A 363 -13.30 19.84 11.32
CA MET A 363 -12.49 20.44 10.24
C MET A 363 -13.03 20.21 8.82
N GLY A 364 -14.34 20.35 8.64
CA GLY A 364 -14.98 20.22 7.34
C GLY A 364 -15.11 18.78 6.82
N LEU A 365 -14.82 17.78 7.66
CA LEU A 365 -15.10 16.40 7.30
C LEU A 365 -16.61 16.11 7.31
N PRO A 366 -17.13 15.43 6.29
CA PRO A 366 -18.53 15.03 6.24
C PRO A 366 -18.84 14.06 7.38
N THR A 367 -20.05 14.16 7.92
CA THR A 367 -20.56 13.23 8.93
C THR A 367 -21.10 11.95 8.31
N LYS A 368 -21.51 11.99 7.05
CA LYS A 368 -22.02 10.84 6.31
C LYS A 368 -21.74 11.03 4.83
N GLY A 369 -21.38 9.94 4.17
CA GLY A 369 -21.17 9.93 2.73
C GLY A 369 -21.07 8.54 2.16
N ASN A 370 -21.02 8.48 0.84
CA ASN A 370 -20.88 7.24 0.10
C ASN A 370 -19.95 7.35 -1.10
N ASN A 371 -19.36 6.22 -1.47
CA ASN A 371 -18.52 6.09 -2.64
C ASN A 371 -18.88 4.83 -3.40
N PHE A 372 -19.06 4.97 -4.71
CA PHE A 372 -19.21 3.86 -5.62
C PHE A 372 -18.00 3.82 -6.57
N TRP A 373 -17.32 2.67 -6.61
CA TRP A 373 -16.14 2.45 -7.41
C TRP A 373 -16.35 1.30 -8.37
N ILE A 374 -15.91 1.49 -9.63
CA ILE A 374 -15.86 0.46 -10.67
C ILE A 374 -14.43 0.40 -11.20
N SER A 375 -13.93 -0.81 -11.41
CA SER A 375 -12.71 -1.06 -12.17
C SER A 375 -12.93 -2.05 -13.30
N LEU A 376 -12.37 -1.72 -14.45
CA LEU A 376 -12.25 -2.58 -15.62
C LEU A 376 -10.77 -2.80 -15.91
N TYR A 377 -10.37 -4.06 -16.05
CA TYR A 377 -9.04 -4.46 -16.49
C TYR A 377 -9.14 -5.38 -17.70
N LEU A 378 -8.36 -5.08 -18.74
CA LEU A 378 -8.28 -5.87 -19.96
C LEU A 378 -6.81 -6.14 -20.27
N SER A 379 -6.47 -7.41 -20.50
CA SER A 379 -5.13 -7.81 -20.90
C SER A 379 -5.21 -8.94 -21.92
N PRO A 380 -5.09 -8.63 -23.22
CA PRO A 380 -4.92 -9.64 -24.25
C PRO A 380 -3.55 -10.30 -24.13
N VAL A 381 -3.56 -11.62 -24.29
CA VAL A 381 -2.32 -12.42 -24.35
C VAL A 381 -1.98 -12.60 -25.82
N PHE A 382 -0.97 -11.88 -26.28
CA PHE A 382 -0.44 -12.04 -27.63
C PHE A 382 0.46 -13.28 -27.72
N GLN A 383 0.58 -13.83 -28.93
CA GLN A 383 1.50 -14.95 -29.17
C GLN A 383 2.97 -14.50 -29.24
N ASN A 384 3.18 -13.21 -29.49
CA ASN A 384 4.49 -12.58 -29.46
C ASN A 384 4.75 -12.09 -28.03
N ASP A 385 6.00 -11.91 -27.65
CA ASP A 385 6.45 -11.37 -26.35
C ASP A 385 5.95 -9.94 -26.03
N LEU A 386 4.90 -9.47 -26.72
CA LEU A 386 4.24 -8.19 -26.55
C LEU A 386 3.22 -8.29 -25.42
N ASP A 387 3.38 -7.42 -24.45
CA ASP A 387 2.48 -7.26 -23.31
C ASP A 387 1.62 -6.01 -23.52
N PHE A 388 0.31 -6.13 -23.36
CA PHE A 388 -0.61 -5.00 -23.37
C PHE A 388 -1.62 -5.12 -22.25
N SER A 389 -1.92 -3.98 -21.62
CA SER A 389 -3.04 -3.90 -20.71
C SER A 389 -3.69 -2.52 -20.75
N ILE A 390 -5.00 -2.51 -20.52
CA ILE A 390 -5.77 -1.31 -20.26
C ILE A 390 -6.45 -1.49 -18.92
N ARG A 391 -6.40 -0.45 -18.09
CA ARG A 391 -7.19 -0.33 -16.88
C ARG A 391 -7.99 0.95 -16.92
N TYR A 392 -9.24 0.87 -16.48
CA TYR A 392 -10.11 2.02 -16.27
C TYR A 392 -10.75 1.92 -14.89
N ASN A 393 -10.60 2.95 -14.08
CA ASN A 393 -11.20 3.05 -12.75
C ASN A 393 -12.05 4.30 -12.67
N ARG A 394 -13.25 4.18 -12.12
CA ARG A 394 -14.18 5.28 -11.91
C ARG A 394 -14.65 5.31 -10.46
N SER A 395 -14.57 6.47 -9.84
CA SER A 395 -15.10 6.72 -8.50
C SER A 395 -16.19 7.78 -8.56
N ILE A 396 -17.35 7.48 -7.99
CA ILE A 396 -18.48 8.39 -7.85
C ILE A 396 -18.72 8.57 -6.35
N SER A 397 -18.27 9.70 -5.83
CA SER A 397 -18.30 10.05 -4.42
C SER A 397 -19.39 11.09 -4.14
N ASN A 398 -20.20 10.90 -3.10
CA ASN A 398 -21.14 11.89 -2.58
C ASN A 398 -20.85 12.16 -1.10
N LYS A 399 -20.44 13.39 -0.78
CA LYS A 399 -19.99 13.81 0.57
C LYS A 399 -19.01 12.80 1.18
N TYR A 400 -18.10 12.28 0.37
CA TYR A 400 -17.14 11.25 0.76
C TYR A 400 -15.71 11.76 0.60
N ILE A 401 -14.82 11.30 1.49
CA ILE A 401 -13.42 11.70 1.50
C ILE A 401 -12.72 11.02 0.31
N SER A 402 -12.43 11.80 -0.72
CA SER A 402 -11.77 11.35 -1.95
C SER A 402 -10.62 12.28 -2.31
N ASP A 403 -9.71 11.79 -3.16
CA ASP A 403 -8.59 12.57 -3.71
C ASP A 403 -9.03 13.54 -4.85
N GLY A 404 -10.32 13.56 -5.18
CA GLY A 404 -10.88 14.46 -6.20
C GLY A 404 -10.72 14.00 -7.65
N ILE A 405 -10.19 12.81 -7.92
CA ILE A 405 -10.05 12.27 -9.28
C ILE A 405 -11.20 11.29 -9.59
N GLY A 406 -12.07 11.68 -10.53
CA GLY A 406 -13.24 10.88 -10.91
C GLY A 406 -12.91 9.66 -11.76
N ASP A 407 -12.05 9.82 -12.77
CA ASP A 407 -11.72 8.78 -13.74
C ASP A 407 -10.21 8.59 -13.87
N ARG A 408 -9.75 7.34 -13.89
CA ARG A 408 -8.35 6.97 -14.09
C ARG A 408 -8.24 5.96 -15.21
N ILE A 409 -7.35 6.21 -16.16
CA ILE A 409 -7.02 5.28 -17.23
C ILE A 409 -5.54 4.96 -17.14
N LYS A 410 -5.19 3.69 -17.25
CA LYS A 410 -3.80 3.25 -17.40
C LYS A 410 -3.69 2.36 -18.61
N ILE A 411 -2.88 2.77 -19.57
CA ILE A 411 -2.56 1.99 -20.76
C ILE A 411 -1.09 1.58 -20.64
N GLN A 412 -0.82 0.30 -20.83
CA GLN A 412 0.52 -0.24 -20.77
C GLN A 412 0.83 -1.06 -22.02
N LEU A 413 2.02 -0.87 -22.55
CA LEU A 413 2.58 -1.63 -23.65
C LEU A 413 4.01 -2.02 -23.29
N GLY A 414 4.37 -3.27 -23.51
CA GLY A 414 5.73 -3.73 -23.32
C GLY A 414 6.10 -4.81 -24.32
N SER A 415 7.39 -5.09 -24.41
CA SER A 415 7.85 -6.28 -25.10
C SER A 415 9.18 -6.76 -24.53
N LYS A 416 9.52 -8.00 -24.84
CA LYS A 416 10.77 -8.65 -24.48
C LYS A 416 11.46 -9.16 -25.75
N PHE A 417 12.77 -8.99 -25.82
CA PHE A 417 13.58 -9.56 -26.88
C PHE A 417 14.95 -10.01 -26.35
N ASN A 418 15.48 -11.06 -26.97
CA ASN A 418 16.79 -11.59 -26.65
C ASN A 418 17.82 -11.07 -27.65
N LEU A 419 18.96 -10.61 -27.15
CA LEU A 419 20.09 -10.12 -27.93
C LEU A 419 21.30 -11.03 -27.71
N PHE A 420 22.28 -10.95 -28.61
CA PHE A 420 23.57 -11.65 -28.50
C PHE A 420 23.43 -13.15 -28.24
N SER A 421 22.66 -13.85 -29.09
CA SER A 421 22.43 -15.30 -28.96
C SER A 421 21.87 -15.72 -27.59
N ASN A 422 20.92 -14.93 -27.06
CA ASN A 422 20.30 -15.10 -25.75
C ASN A 422 21.21 -14.84 -24.54
N ALA A 423 22.39 -14.24 -24.71
CA ALA A 423 23.23 -13.81 -23.59
C ALA A 423 22.66 -12.59 -22.84
N MET A 424 21.80 -11.82 -23.50
CA MET A 424 21.13 -10.65 -22.95
C MET A 424 19.64 -10.69 -23.26
N THR A 425 18.82 -10.33 -22.27
CA THR A 425 17.40 -10.09 -22.47
C THR A 425 17.11 -8.61 -22.24
N LEU A 426 16.51 -7.94 -23.21
CA LEU A 426 16.02 -6.57 -23.06
C LEU A 426 14.49 -6.60 -22.98
N LYS A 427 13.95 -5.96 -21.95
CA LYS A 427 12.53 -5.68 -21.79
C LYS A 427 12.33 -4.18 -21.85
N TYR A 428 11.25 -3.74 -22.48
CA TYR A 428 10.81 -2.36 -22.34
C TYR A 428 9.35 -2.29 -21.97
N HIS A 429 8.99 -1.17 -21.37
CA HIS A 429 7.66 -0.85 -20.93
C HIS A 429 7.38 0.62 -21.21
N PHE A 430 6.23 0.90 -21.78
CA PHE A 430 5.69 2.24 -21.94
C PHE A 430 4.32 2.26 -21.28
N SER A 431 4.05 3.29 -20.48
CA SER A 431 2.77 3.48 -19.83
C SER A 431 2.26 4.90 -20.01
N ILE A 432 0.95 5.03 -20.15
CA ILE A 432 0.26 6.32 -20.11
C ILE A 432 -0.76 6.24 -18.99
N ASP A 433 -0.58 7.07 -17.97
CA ASP A 433 -1.51 7.22 -16.85
C ASP A 433 -2.33 8.51 -17.06
N GLY A 434 -3.64 8.37 -17.22
CA GLY A 434 -4.60 9.46 -17.42
C GLY A 434 -5.46 9.68 -16.18
N TYR A 435 -5.54 10.92 -15.72
CA TYR A 435 -6.36 11.36 -14.58
C TYR A 435 -7.35 12.42 -15.05
N MET A 436 -8.64 12.06 -15.10
CA MET A 436 -9.67 12.90 -15.70
C MET A 436 -10.80 13.21 -14.72
N ASN A 437 -11.61 14.21 -15.07
CA ASN A 437 -12.73 14.68 -14.24
C ASN A 437 -12.25 15.04 -12.83
N ARG A 438 -11.12 15.75 -12.78
CA ARG A 438 -10.44 16.16 -11.56
C ARG A 438 -11.14 17.37 -10.95
N LYS A 439 -11.27 17.36 -9.63
CA LYS A 439 -11.81 18.46 -8.82
C LYS A 439 -10.93 18.61 -7.58
N ASN A 440 -10.95 19.79 -6.99
CA ASN A 440 -10.41 19.95 -5.64
C ASN A 440 -11.31 19.18 -4.66
N GLY A 441 -10.80 18.05 -4.16
CA GLY A 441 -11.46 17.22 -3.17
C GLY A 441 -10.84 17.41 -1.80
N TYR A 442 -10.29 16.34 -1.25
CA TYR A 442 -9.50 16.36 -0.02
C TYR A 442 -8.01 16.26 -0.37
N ALA A 443 -7.19 17.00 0.37
CA ALA A 443 -5.74 16.85 0.35
C ALA A 443 -5.28 16.36 1.71
N LEU A 444 -4.32 15.44 1.74
CA LEU A 444 -3.69 15.02 3.00
C LEU A 444 -2.69 16.08 3.45
N THR A 445 -2.71 16.47 4.73
CA THR A 445 -1.69 17.36 5.29
C THR A 445 -0.31 16.69 5.24
N PRO A 446 0.79 17.45 5.08
CA PRO A 446 2.12 16.86 4.98
C PRO A 446 2.59 16.11 6.23
N ILE A 447 2.17 16.56 7.41
CA ILE A 447 2.62 16.02 8.71
C ILE A 447 1.68 14.94 9.22
N GLU A 448 0.42 15.28 9.51
CA GLU A 448 -0.53 14.34 10.10
C GLU A 448 -1.13 13.37 9.08
N ARG A 449 -0.95 13.65 7.78
CA ARG A 449 -1.54 12.87 6.68
C ARG A 449 -3.04 12.71 6.82
N TYR A 450 -3.67 13.77 7.31
CA TYR A 450 -5.11 13.86 7.56
C TYR A 450 -5.80 14.58 6.40
N PRO A 451 -6.98 14.12 5.96
CA PRO A 451 -7.72 14.76 4.88
C PRO A 451 -8.31 16.11 5.27
N VAL A 452 -7.98 17.16 4.52
CA VAL A 452 -8.55 18.51 4.65
C VAL A 452 -9.30 18.87 3.38
N HIS A 453 -10.56 19.27 3.54
CA HIS A 453 -11.42 19.70 2.43
C HIS A 453 -10.87 20.95 1.76
N GLN A 454 -10.84 20.97 0.43
CA GLN A 454 -10.41 22.11 -0.37
C GLN A 454 -11.64 22.87 -0.88
N PRO A 455 -11.89 24.11 -0.43
CA PRO A 455 -13.12 24.84 -0.76
C PRO A 455 -13.18 25.38 -2.21
N GLU A 456 -12.08 25.37 -2.95
CA GLU A 456 -12.03 25.88 -4.32
C GLU A 456 -12.74 24.93 -5.31
N LEU A 457 -13.99 25.25 -5.69
CA LEU A 457 -14.87 24.41 -6.53
C LEU A 457 -14.46 24.28 -8.02
N ALA A 458 -13.26 24.71 -8.41
CA ALA A 458 -12.85 24.66 -9.81
C ALA A 458 -12.56 23.21 -10.26
N SER A 459 -13.07 22.84 -11.43
CA SER A 459 -12.61 21.64 -12.13
C SER A 459 -11.17 21.83 -12.55
N LEU A 460 -10.31 20.87 -12.22
CA LEU A 460 -8.92 20.85 -12.66
C LEU A 460 -8.83 20.21 -14.05
N GLU A 461 -7.83 20.61 -14.85
CA GLU A 461 -7.59 20.03 -16.16
C GLU A 461 -7.22 18.54 -16.07
N ASN A 462 -7.55 17.79 -17.13
CA ASN A 462 -7.18 16.39 -17.23
C ASN A 462 -5.65 16.25 -17.37
N LEU A 463 -5.06 15.28 -16.68
CA LEU A 463 -3.62 15.02 -16.74
C LEU A 463 -3.34 13.71 -17.47
N TRP A 464 -2.27 13.69 -18.26
CA TRP A 464 -1.75 12.50 -18.92
C TRP A 464 -0.25 12.41 -18.68
N VAL A 465 0.18 11.29 -18.10
CA VAL A 465 1.56 11.07 -17.63
C VAL A 465 2.16 9.88 -18.39
N PRO A 466 2.81 10.13 -19.54
CA PRO A 466 3.57 9.11 -20.26
C PRO A 466 4.88 8.80 -19.52
N SER A 467 5.20 7.52 -19.38
CA SER A 467 6.42 7.01 -18.76
C SER A 467 7.02 5.88 -19.60
N PHE A 468 8.34 5.74 -19.52
CA PHE A 468 9.11 4.71 -20.23
C PHE A 468 10.08 4.03 -19.27
N THR A 469 10.28 2.73 -19.46
CA THR A 469 11.28 1.94 -18.75
C THR A 469 11.90 0.92 -19.69
N ALA A 470 13.22 0.79 -19.65
CA ALA A 470 13.97 -0.26 -20.33
C ALA A 470 14.80 -1.02 -19.30
N ILE A 471 14.80 -2.35 -19.38
CA ILE A 471 15.46 -3.24 -18.42
C ILE A 471 16.25 -4.29 -19.19
N CYS A 472 17.56 -4.31 -18.95
CA CYS A 472 18.50 -5.26 -19.52
C CYS A 472 18.90 -6.29 -18.45
N PHE A 473 18.82 -7.58 -18.79
CA PHE A 473 19.26 -8.68 -17.94
C PHE A 473 20.48 -9.37 -18.57
N VAL A 474 21.56 -9.46 -17.79
CA VAL A 474 22.77 -10.21 -18.13
C VAL A 474 23.14 -11.11 -16.95
N LYS A 475 22.90 -12.41 -17.09
CA LYS A 475 23.03 -13.40 -16.00
C LYS A 475 22.24 -12.96 -14.75
N ASN A 476 22.94 -12.56 -13.69
CA ASN A 476 22.35 -12.18 -12.41
C ASN A 476 22.32 -10.65 -12.19
N VAL A 477 22.73 -9.88 -13.21
CA VAL A 477 22.76 -8.42 -13.19
C VAL A 477 21.60 -7.90 -14.02
N GLU A 478 20.86 -6.96 -13.45
CA GLU A 478 19.79 -6.20 -14.07
C GLU A 478 20.21 -4.73 -14.11
N ILE A 479 20.13 -4.13 -15.29
CA ILE A 479 20.37 -2.70 -15.51
C ILE A 479 19.07 -2.12 -16.03
N SER A 480 18.52 -1.12 -15.34
CA SER A 480 17.28 -0.46 -15.77
C SER A 480 17.48 1.03 -15.99
N TYR A 481 16.76 1.56 -16.97
CA TYR A 481 16.65 2.98 -17.24
C TYR A 481 15.16 3.34 -17.23
N ALA A 482 14.78 4.34 -16.44
CA ALA A 482 13.41 4.79 -16.32
C ALA A 482 13.31 6.30 -16.57
N MET A 483 12.24 6.71 -17.25
CA MET A 483 11.88 8.09 -17.43
C MET A 483 10.39 8.27 -17.16
N HIS A 484 10.08 9.13 -16.21
CA HIS A 484 8.71 9.51 -15.88
C HIS A 484 8.39 10.90 -16.43
N HIS A 485 7.13 11.10 -16.85
CA HIS A 485 6.62 12.37 -17.38
C HIS A 485 7.36 12.86 -18.63
N LEU A 486 7.18 12.13 -19.73
CA LEU A 486 7.81 12.41 -21.03
C LEU A 486 7.18 13.57 -21.82
N THR A 487 6.07 14.16 -21.36
CA THR A 487 5.38 15.26 -22.06
C THR A 487 6.29 16.45 -22.29
N ASN A 488 7.14 16.81 -21.33
CA ASN A 488 8.09 17.91 -21.50
C ASN A 488 8.97 17.72 -22.74
N ILE A 489 9.44 16.51 -23.03
CA ILE A 489 10.24 16.24 -24.25
C ILE A 489 9.40 16.42 -25.51
N ILE A 490 8.12 16.02 -25.45
CA ILE A 490 7.19 16.15 -26.57
C ILE A 490 6.88 17.63 -26.81
N ASP A 491 6.66 18.41 -25.76
CA ASP A 491 6.33 19.83 -25.87
C ASP A 491 7.53 20.68 -26.29
N ASP A 492 8.75 20.35 -25.84
CA ASP A 492 10.00 20.91 -26.36
C ASP A 492 10.10 20.69 -27.87
N TYR A 493 9.87 19.44 -28.29
CA TYR A 493 9.94 19.07 -29.69
C TYR A 493 8.86 19.78 -30.53
N LEU A 494 7.69 20.02 -29.93
CA LEU A 494 6.55 20.69 -30.58
C LEU A 494 6.53 22.22 -30.38
N ASN A 495 7.54 22.82 -29.74
CA ASN A 495 7.62 24.24 -29.38
C ASN A 495 6.38 24.77 -28.62
N ARG A 496 5.86 23.99 -27.66
CA ARG A 496 4.73 24.38 -26.80
C ARG A 496 5.20 24.92 -25.44
N SER A 497 4.43 25.82 -24.84
CA SER A 497 4.75 26.40 -23.53
C SER A 497 4.59 25.39 -22.39
N TYR A 498 5.58 25.30 -21.50
CA TYR A 498 5.62 24.36 -20.37
C TYR A 498 4.55 24.54 -19.29
N ASP A 499 3.94 25.73 -19.19
CA ASP A 499 3.03 26.06 -18.08
C ASP A 499 1.74 25.23 -18.07
N SER A 500 1.35 24.61 -19.19
CA SER A 500 0.13 23.79 -19.29
C SER A 500 0.24 22.38 -18.70
N ASN A 501 1.44 21.94 -18.25
CA ASN A 501 1.70 20.54 -17.89
C ASN A 501 2.02 20.31 -16.42
N GLN A 502 1.64 21.23 -15.52
CA GLN A 502 1.91 21.05 -14.10
C GLN A 502 1.08 19.91 -13.51
N ILE A 503 1.75 18.82 -13.10
CA ILE A 503 1.14 17.70 -12.41
C ILE A 503 1.12 18.00 -10.92
N VAL A 504 -0.04 18.41 -10.38
CA VAL A 504 -0.24 18.61 -8.94
C VAL A 504 -1.30 17.64 -8.43
N PHE A 505 -0.89 16.67 -7.61
CA PHE A 505 -1.80 15.71 -6.96
C PHE A 505 -2.25 16.15 -5.57
N ASN A 506 -1.47 17.00 -4.91
CA ASN A 506 -1.77 17.55 -3.60
C ASN A 506 -1.20 18.96 -3.49
N LYS A 507 -2.01 19.93 -3.06
CA LYS A 507 -1.66 21.35 -3.03
C LYS A 507 -0.48 21.71 -2.12
N TYR A 508 -0.16 20.87 -1.14
CA TYR A 508 0.96 21.10 -0.22
C TYR A 508 2.31 20.68 -0.82
N TYR A 509 2.29 20.13 -2.02
CA TYR A 509 3.48 19.68 -2.74
C TYR A 509 3.59 20.43 -4.07
N PRO A 510 4.81 20.74 -4.52
CA PRO A 510 5.02 21.37 -5.81
C PRO A 510 4.64 20.43 -6.95
N SER A 511 4.54 20.97 -8.16
CA SER A 511 4.27 20.17 -9.35
C SER A 511 5.37 19.13 -9.61
N VAL A 512 4.97 17.96 -10.11
CA VAL A 512 5.91 16.89 -10.42
C VAL A 512 6.49 17.11 -11.82
N THR A 513 7.82 17.19 -11.90
CA THR A 513 8.57 17.34 -13.16
C THR A 513 9.15 16.00 -13.62
N ARG A 514 9.66 15.96 -14.86
CA ARG A 514 10.33 14.78 -15.41
C ARG A 514 11.40 14.23 -14.46
N LEU A 515 11.41 12.91 -14.26
CA LEU A 515 12.46 12.21 -13.52
C LEU A 515 13.06 11.11 -14.40
N ALA A 516 14.34 11.22 -14.72
CA ALA A 516 15.12 10.13 -15.30
C ALA A 516 15.98 9.44 -14.24
N SER A 517 16.11 8.12 -14.33
CA SER A 517 16.96 7.34 -13.43
C SER A 517 17.57 6.12 -14.12
N LEU A 518 18.72 5.70 -13.60
CA LEU A 518 19.43 4.48 -13.95
C LEU A 518 19.55 3.63 -12.68
N ALA A 519 19.27 2.34 -12.78
CA ALA A 519 19.49 1.40 -11.69
C ALA A 519 20.36 0.22 -12.09
N ILE A 520 21.10 -0.30 -11.12
CA ILE A 520 21.86 -1.55 -11.22
C ILE A 520 21.46 -2.42 -10.04
N LYS A 521 20.94 -3.60 -10.36
CA LYS A 521 20.61 -4.64 -9.40
C LYS A 521 21.44 -5.88 -9.66
N TRP A 522 22.04 -6.43 -8.60
CA TRP A 522 22.80 -7.67 -8.67
C TRP A 522 22.30 -8.65 -7.61
N ASN A 523 21.89 -9.83 -8.06
CA ASN A 523 21.52 -10.95 -7.20
C ASN A 523 22.68 -11.96 -7.06
N PHE A 524 23.01 -12.33 -5.84
CA PHE A 524 23.98 -13.37 -5.51
C PHE A 524 23.24 -14.60 -4.97
N TYR A 525 23.49 -15.74 -5.59
CA TYR A 525 22.89 -17.02 -5.22
C TYR A 525 23.98 -17.97 -4.73
N ASN A 526 23.88 -18.41 -3.48
CA ASN A 526 24.78 -19.40 -2.86
C ASN A 526 24.01 -20.57 -2.28
#